data_AF-A0A8T3PK50-F1
#
_entry.id   AF-A0A8T3PK50-F1
#
_cell.length_a   1.000
_cell.length_b   1.000
_cell.length_c   1.000
_cell.angle_alpha   90.00
_cell.angle_beta   90.00
_cell.angle_gamma   90.00
#
_symmetry.space_group_name_H-M   'P 1'
#
loop_
_entity.id
_entity.type
_entity.pdbx_description
1 polymer ?
#
loop_
_entity_poly.entity_id
_entity_poly.type
_entity_poly.pdbx_seq_one_letter_code
_entity_poly.pdbx_strand_id
1 'polypeptide(L)' 'MSHFRPCDRDTPYLLPPSLDDWLPRDHLARFVADIVDQLDLSALIGRYRGAGSAAYHPAMLLALLIYGYATGTY' A
#
# COMPACT_ATOMS: atom_id res chain seq x y z
N MET A 1 7.16 -14.43 13.11
CA MET A 1 6.27 -13.31 12.73
C MET A 1 7.07 -12.33 11.88
N SER A 2 6.70 -12.17 10.62
CA SER A 2 7.31 -11.16 9.75
C SER A 2 6.92 -9.77 10.24
N HIS A 3 7.91 -8.97 10.63
CA HIS A 3 7.69 -7.60 11.08
C HIS A 3 7.61 -6.70 9.85
N PHE A 4 6.39 -6.38 9.41
CA PHE A 4 6.17 -5.41 8.35
C PHE A 4 6.14 -3.98 8.91
N ARG A 5 6.54 -3.01 8.09
CA ARG A 5 6.31 -1.60 8.40
C ARG A 5 4.80 -1.34 8.38
N PRO A 6 4.25 -0.63 9.39
CA PRO A 6 2.87 -0.20 9.34
C PRO A 6 2.69 0.71 8.13
N CYS A 7 1.62 0.49 7.39
CA CYS A 7 1.19 1.38 6.34
C CYS A 7 -0.28 1.68 6.56
N ASP A 8 -0.55 2.91 6.96
CA ASP A 8 -1.88 3.43 7.19
C ASP A 8 -2.03 4.67 6.31
N ARG A 9 -2.92 4.57 5.32
CA ARG A 9 -3.19 5.62 4.34
C ARG A 9 -4.10 6.71 4.89
N ASP A 10 -4.81 6.40 5.97
CA ASP A 10 -5.74 7.31 6.65
C ASP A 10 -5.06 8.04 7.81
N THR A 11 -3.74 7.84 7.98
CA THR A 11 -2.94 8.52 9.02
C THR A 11 -3.11 10.04 8.89
N PRO A 12 -3.73 10.71 9.88
CA PRO A 12 -3.87 12.15 9.84
C PRO A 12 -2.51 12.81 10.12
N TYR A 13 -2.27 13.97 9.50
CA TYR A 13 -1.19 14.83 9.94
C TYR A 13 -1.52 15.44 11.31
N LEU A 14 -0.48 15.82 12.06
CA LEU A 14 -0.64 16.46 13.37
C LEU A 14 -1.42 17.78 13.29
N LEU A 15 -1.27 18.50 12.17
CA LEU A 15 -1.97 19.73 11.84
C LEU A 15 -2.48 19.61 10.38
N PRO A 16 -3.57 20.31 10.01
CA PRO A 16 -4.04 20.34 8.63
C PRO A 16 -2.93 20.80 7.66
N PRO A 17 -2.90 20.29 6.41
CA PRO A 17 -3.90 19.45 5.73
C PRO A 17 -3.72 17.93 5.96
N SER A 18 -4.70 17.11 5.58
CA SER A 18 -4.58 15.63 5.49
C SER A 18 -3.99 15.21 4.13
N LEU A 19 -3.45 13.98 4.02
CA LEU A 19 -3.08 13.41 2.72
C LEU A 19 -4.33 13.23 1.83
N ASP A 20 -5.47 12.93 2.46
CA ASP A 20 -6.75 12.72 1.80
C ASP A 20 -7.22 13.97 1.04
N ASP A 21 -6.91 15.17 1.56
CA ASP A 21 -7.25 16.45 0.93
C ASP A 21 -6.49 16.68 -0.39
N TRP A 22 -5.34 16.04 -0.58
CA TRP A 22 -4.47 16.25 -1.74
C TRP A 22 -4.77 15.28 -2.88
N LEU A 23 -5.39 14.14 -2.58
CA LEU A 23 -5.68 13.10 -3.56
C LEU A 23 -7.17 13.12 -3.92
N PRO A 24 -7.56 13.39 -5.18
CA PRO A 24 -8.96 13.38 -5.59
C PRO A 24 -9.67 12.07 -5.19
N ARG A 25 -10.95 12.15 -4.86
CA ARG A 25 -11.74 10.97 -4.41
C ARG A 25 -11.85 9.89 -5.48
N ASP A 26 -11.81 10.29 -6.74
CA ASP A 26 -11.89 9.45 -7.93
C ASP A 26 -10.51 9.07 -8.49
N HIS A 27 -9.42 9.38 -7.77
CA HIS A 27 -8.08 9.09 -8.23
C HIS A 27 -7.80 7.58 -8.31
N LEU A 28 -7.19 7.13 -9.42
CA LEU A 28 -6.89 5.71 -9.70
C LEU A 28 -6.19 4.97 -8.55
N ALA A 29 -5.27 5.65 -7.85
CA ALA A 29 -4.56 5.06 -6.71
C ALA A 29 -5.49 4.54 -5.60
N ARG A 30 -6.65 5.19 -5.37
CA ARG A 30 -7.65 4.75 -4.39
C ARG A 30 -8.30 3.45 -4.85
N PHE A 31 -8.74 3.41 -6.11
CA PHE A 31 -9.30 2.20 -6.73
C PHE A 31 -8.33 1.02 -6.71
N VAL A 32 -7.04 1.26 -6.99
CA VAL A 32 -6.01 0.21 -6.92
C VAL A 32 -5.83 -0.30 -5.49
N ALA A 33 -5.80 0.60 -4.49
CA ALA A 33 -5.71 0.19 -3.08
C ALA A 33 -6.92 -0.66 -2.67
N ASP A 34 -8.14 -0.22 -3.00
CA ASP A 34 -9.39 -0.92 -2.67
C ASP A 34 -9.45 -2.33 -3.28
N ILE A 35 -8.95 -2.51 -4.51
CA ILE A 35 -8.88 -3.84 -5.13
C ILE A 35 -7.86 -4.71 -4.41
N VAL A 36 -6.67 -4.18 -4.13
CA VAL A 36 -5.60 -4.95 -3.49
C VAL A 36 -6.00 -5.42 -2.09
N ASP A 37 -6.74 -4.60 -1.35
CA ASP A 37 -7.24 -4.94 0.00
C ASP A 37 -8.28 -6.08 -0.02
N GLN A 38 -8.89 -6.37 -1.17
CA GLN A 38 -9.83 -7.50 -1.36
C GLN A 38 -9.15 -8.80 -1.77
N LEU A 39 -7.84 -8.79 -2.09
CA LEU A 39 -7.11 -9.98 -2.52
C LEU A 39 -6.62 -10.80 -1.33
N ASP A 40 -6.67 -12.13 -1.46
CA ASP A 40 -6.00 -13.01 -0.51
C ASP A 40 -4.47 -13.01 -0.77
N LEU A 41 -3.74 -12.34 0.12
CA LEU A 41 -2.29 -12.23 0.08
C LEU A 41 -1.59 -13.19 1.05
N SER A 42 -2.30 -14.12 1.69
CA SER A 42 -1.76 -15.02 2.72
C SER A 42 -0.56 -15.83 2.22
N ALA A 43 -0.61 -16.32 0.99
CA ALA A 43 0.50 -17.06 0.38
C ALA A 43 1.75 -16.19 0.17
N LEU A 44 1.56 -14.92 -0.18
CA LEU A 44 2.65 -13.97 -0.39
C LEU A 44 3.28 -13.57 0.95
N ILE A 45 2.44 -13.24 1.94
CA ILE A 45 2.84 -12.92 3.30
C ILE A 45 3.61 -14.09 3.95
N GLY A 46 3.11 -15.32 3.79
CA GLY A 46 3.73 -16.52 4.35
C GLY A 46 5.12 -16.85 3.79
N ARG A 47 5.48 -16.28 2.63
CA ARG A 47 6.83 -16.41 2.05
C ARG A 47 7.85 -15.45 2.66
N TYR A 48 7.42 -14.41 3.38
CA TYR A 48 8.33 -13.49 4.05
C TYR A 48 8.91 -14.13 5.31
N ARG A 49 10.20 -14.50 5.23
CA ARG A 49 10.92 -15.13 6.35
C ARG A 49 11.49 -14.15 7.37
N GLY A 50 11.47 -12.84 7.06
CA GLY A 50 12.04 -11.78 7.89
C GLY A 50 13.56 -11.85 7.92
N ALA A 51 14.24 -10.84 7.39
CA ALA A 51 15.69 -10.71 7.47
C ALA A 51 16.08 -9.22 7.38
N GLY A 52 17.02 -8.78 8.22
CA GLY A 52 17.43 -7.38 8.25
C GLY A 52 16.32 -6.44 8.76
N SER A 53 16.10 -5.33 8.06
CA SER A 53 15.09 -4.33 8.42
C SER A 53 13.65 -4.82 8.19
N ALA A 54 12.69 -4.19 8.87
CA ALA A 54 11.27 -4.42 8.64
C ALA A 54 10.90 -4.23 7.15
N ALA A 55 10.26 -5.25 6.57
CA ALA A 55 9.84 -5.25 5.17
C ALA A 55 8.59 -4.37 4.98
N TYR A 56 8.37 -3.84 3.77
CA TYR A 56 7.06 -3.26 3.43
C TYR A 56 6.01 -4.36 3.29
N HIS A 57 4.76 -4.05 3.63
CA HIS A 57 3.66 -5.00 3.51
C HIS A 57 3.46 -5.39 2.03
N PRO A 58 3.25 -6.68 1.69
CA PRO A 58 3.13 -7.09 0.29
C PRO A 58 1.97 -6.43 -0.46
N ALA A 59 0.88 -6.10 0.24
CA ALA A 59 -0.23 -5.32 -0.32
C ALA A 59 0.24 -3.95 -0.83
N MET A 60 1.11 -3.27 -0.10
CA MET A 60 1.64 -1.96 -0.52
C MET A 60 2.48 -2.06 -1.78
N LEU A 61 3.36 -3.06 -1.84
CA LEU A 61 4.22 -3.28 -3.00
C LEU A 61 3.40 -3.68 -4.24
N LEU A 62 2.38 -4.52 -4.05
CA LEU A 62 1.48 -4.91 -5.13
C LEU A 62 0.66 -3.73 -5.65
N ALA A 63 0.12 -2.90 -4.76
CA ALA A 63 -0.60 -1.69 -5.16
C ALA A 63 0.29 -0.73 -5.96
N LEU A 64 1.54 -0.53 -5.53
CA LEU A 64 2.50 0.29 -6.26
C LEU A 64 2.81 -0.28 -7.64
N LEU A 65 3.01 -1.60 -7.74
CA LEU A 65 3.28 -2.29 -9.00
C LEU A 65 2.10 -2.12 -9.98
N ILE A 66 0.88 -2.41 -9.54
CA ILE A 66 -0.33 -2.28 -10.37
C ILE A 66 -0.51 -0.83 -10.82
N TYR A 67 -0.37 0.12 -9.89
CA TYR A 67 -0.49 1.54 -10.21
C TYR A 67 0.53 1.97 -11.27
N GLY A 68 1.81 1.63 -11.08
CA GLY A 68 2.87 1.99 -12.02
C GLY A 68 2.66 1.42 -13.43
N TYR A 69 2.19 0.17 -13.52
CA TYR A 69 1.80 -0.43 -14.80
C TYR A 69 0.59 0.28 -15.43
N ALA A 70 -0.43 0.62 -14.64
CA ALA A 70 -1.63 1.29 -15.13
C ALA A 70 -1.35 2.73 -15.62
N THR A 71 -0.38 3.42 -15.01
CA THR A 71 0.03 4.78 -15.40
C THR A 71 1.17 4.82 -16.42
N GLY A 72 1.80 3.69 -16.73
CA GLY A 72 2.98 3.63 -17.59
C GLY A 72 4.23 4.28 -16.97
N THR A 73 4.28 4.41 -15.65
CA THR A 73 5.44 4.91 -14.90
C THR A 73 6.27 3.70 -14.46
N TYR A 74 7.33 3.40 -15.21
CA TYR A 74 8.28 2.32 -14.93
C TYR A 74 9.71 2.84 -14.96
#